data_AF-A0A0F9HVQ0-F1
#
_entry.id   AF-A0A0F9HVQ0-F1
#
_cell.length_a   1.000
_cell.length_b   1.000
_cell.length_c   1.000
_cell.angle_alpha   90.00
_cell.angle_beta   90.00
_cell.angle_gamma   90.00
#
_symmetry.space_group_name_H-M   'P 1'
#
loop_
_entity.id
_entity.type
_entity.pdbx_description
1 polymer ?
#
loop_
_entity_poly.entity_id
_entity_poly.type
_entity_poly.pdbx_seq_one_letter_code
_entity_poly.pdbx_strand_id
1 'polypeptide(L)'
;GNAFALADDLMEPFRPLVDCAVRSIVGQRGSEVDTEAKQALAHLIATDVPLGDGVTPVSLALIKLATSLGQSFEAGSLSLALPMPPDPLTLAGLGS
;
A
#
# COMPACT_ATOMS: atom_id res chain seq x y z
N GLY A 1 -7.47 12.71 20.63
CA GLY A 1 -6.37 11.87 20.11
C GLY A 1 -6.86 11.12 18.89
N ASN A 2 -5.99 10.86 17.92
CA ASN A 2 -6.31 10.04 16.75
C ASN A 2 -6.32 8.54 17.17
N ALA A 3 -7.47 7.88 17.04
CA ALA A 3 -7.63 6.47 17.42
C ALA A 3 -6.82 5.50 16.52
N PHE A 4 -6.40 5.96 15.34
CA PHE A 4 -5.70 5.16 14.33
C PHE A 4 -4.31 5.71 13.98
N ALA A 5 -3.69 6.51 14.86
CA ALA A 5 -2.40 7.13 14.60
C ALA A 5 -1.32 6.13 14.11
N LEU A 6 -1.21 4.99 14.79
CA LEU A 6 -0.26 3.94 14.38
C LEU A 6 -0.61 3.33 13.02
N ALA A 7 -1.89 3.17 12.71
CA ALA A 7 -2.30 2.67 11.41
C ALA A 7 -1.98 3.67 10.30
N ASP A 8 -2.17 4.97 10.55
CA ASP A 8 -1.80 6.02 9.60
C ASP A 8 -0.28 6.00 9.30
N ASP A 9 0.54 5.83 10.34
CA ASP A 9 2.00 5.70 10.20
C ASP A 9 2.40 4.46 9.38
N LEU A 10 1.76 3.31 9.65
CA LEU A 10 2.02 2.06 8.94
C LEU A 10 1.57 2.08 7.48
N MET A 11 0.53 2.87 7.16
CA MET A 11 0.00 3.00 5.81
C MET A 11 0.82 3.95 4.93
N GLU A 12 1.62 4.85 5.52
CA GLU A 12 2.38 5.87 4.80
C GLU A 12 3.21 5.31 3.62
N PRO A 13 3.95 4.18 3.75
CA PRO A 13 4.72 3.62 2.63
C PRO A 13 3.86 3.12 1.45
N PHE A 14 2.57 2.88 1.67
CA PHE A 14 1.64 2.31 0.68
C PHE A 14 0.75 3.36 0.00
N ARG A 15 0.70 4.60 0.53
CA ARG A 15 -0.12 5.69 -0.02
C ARG A 15 0.11 5.97 -1.51
N PRO A 16 1.35 5.92 -2.05
CA PRO A 16 1.58 6.16 -3.47
C PRO A 16 0.82 5.22 -4.41
N LEU A 17 0.52 3.99 -3.97
CA LEU A 17 -0.26 3.03 -4.78
C LEU A 17 -1.68 3.53 -4.99
N VAL A 18 -2.30 4.06 -3.93
CA VAL A 18 -3.64 4.65 -3.96
C VAL A 18 -3.62 5.94 -4.78
N ASP A 19 -2.61 6.79 -4.57
CA ASP A 19 -2.46 8.05 -5.31
C ASP A 19 -2.39 7.82 -6.84
N CYS A 20 -1.57 6.85 -7.27
CA CYS A 20 -1.46 6.47 -8.68
C CYS A 20 -2.77 5.91 -9.22
N ALA A 21 -3.42 4.99 -8.50
CA ALA A 21 -4.69 4.41 -8.92
C ALA A 21 -5.79 5.47 -9.05
N VAL A 22 -5.94 6.35 -8.05
CA VAL A 22 -6.93 7.44 -8.07
C VAL A 22 -6.66 8.39 -9.23
N ARG A 23 -5.40 8.75 -9.47
CA ARG A 23 -5.03 9.61 -10.61
C ARG A 23 -5.47 9.00 -11.95
N SER A 24 -5.25 7.69 -12.14
CA SER A 24 -5.68 6.97 -13.34
C SER A 24 -7.21 6.93 -13.47
N ILE A 25 -7.91 6.57 -12.40
CA ILE A 25 -9.38 6.50 -12.36
C ILE A 25 -9.97 7.87 -12.72
N VAL A 26 -9.50 8.94 -12.08
CA VAL A 26 -9.98 10.30 -12.33
C VAL A 26 -9.74 10.73 -13.77
N GLY A 27 -8.58 10.40 -14.33
CA GLY A 27 -8.26 10.70 -15.72
C GLY A 27 -9.16 10.00 -16.74
N GLN A 28 -9.71 8.84 -16.41
CA GLN A 28 -10.52 8.02 -17.32
C GLN A 28 -12.03 8.20 -17.13
N ARG A 29 -12.48 8.32 -15.87
CA ARG A 29 -13.89 8.20 -15.47
C ARG A 29 -14.42 9.42 -14.71
N GLY A 30 -13.54 10.35 -14.33
CA GLY A 30 -13.89 11.48 -13.47
C GLY A 30 -13.78 11.15 -11.98
N SER A 31 -14.19 12.09 -11.12
CA SER A 31 -13.99 12.01 -9.66
C SER A 31 -15.11 11.30 -8.90
N GLU A 32 -16.10 10.75 -9.59
CA GLU A 32 -17.19 10.03 -8.95
C GLU A 32 -16.71 8.66 -8.46
N VAL A 33 -17.03 8.32 -7.21
CA VAL A 33 -16.65 7.04 -6.59
C VAL A 33 -17.78 6.03 -6.82
N ASP A 34 -17.94 5.63 -8.08
CA ASP A 34 -18.90 4.64 -8.56
C ASP A 34 -18.49 3.21 -8.18
N THR A 35 -19.21 2.21 -8.72
CA THR A 35 -18.96 0.80 -8.37
C THR A 35 -17.60 0.34 -8.90
N GLU A 36 -17.27 0.74 -10.11
CA GLU A 36 -16.04 0.41 -10.83
C GLU A 36 -14.81 1.03 -10.13
N ALA A 37 -14.89 2.30 -9.72
CA ALA A 37 -13.84 2.96 -8.95
C ALA A 37 -13.59 2.26 -7.60
N LYS A 38 -14.65 1.88 -6.88
CA LYS A 38 -14.53 1.12 -5.62
C LYS A 38 -13.88 -0.24 -5.85
N GLN A 39 -14.27 -0.94 -6.91
CA GLN A 39 -13.68 -2.22 -7.28
C GLN A 39 -12.19 -2.06 -7.57
N ALA A 40 -11.80 -1.10 -8.41
CA ALA A 40 -10.39 -0.85 -8.73
C ALA A 40 -9.55 -0.54 -7.49
N LEU A 41 -10.05 0.32 -6.58
CA LEU A 41 -9.36 0.63 -5.32
C LEU A 41 -9.27 -0.58 -4.39
N ALA A 42 -10.31 -1.41 -4.30
CA ALA A 42 -10.30 -2.62 -3.49
C ALA A 42 -9.28 -3.66 -4.00
N HIS A 43 -9.07 -3.75 -5.33
CA HIS A 43 -8.09 -4.66 -5.92
C HIS A 43 -6.64 -4.33 -5.54
N LEU A 44 -6.35 -3.09 -5.12
CA LEU A 44 -5.02 -2.69 -4.68
C LEU A 44 -4.48 -3.53 -3.52
N ILE A 45 -5.37 -4.10 -2.70
CA ILE A 45 -4.98 -4.95 -1.57
C ILE A 45 -4.30 -6.26 -2.01
N ALA A 46 -4.58 -6.69 -3.25
CA ALA A 46 -4.05 -7.88 -3.88
C ALA A 46 -2.97 -7.56 -4.92
N THR A 47 -2.64 -6.29 -5.13
CA THR A 47 -1.55 -5.88 -6.02
C THR A 47 -0.21 -6.32 -5.45
N ASP A 48 0.66 -6.81 -6.32
CA ASP A 48 2.00 -7.24 -5.96
C ASP A 48 2.96 -6.05 -5.79
N VAL A 49 3.73 -6.06 -4.71
CA VAL A 49 4.76 -5.08 -4.39
C VAL A 49 6.09 -5.75 -4.02
N PRO A 50 7.23 -5.14 -4.36
CA PRO A 50 8.52 -5.68 -3.93
C PRO A 50 8.71 -5.55 -2.42
N LEU A 51 9.20 -6.61 -1.78
CA LEU A 51 9.49 -6.65 -0.34
C LEU A 51 10.72 -7.54 -0.09
N GLY A 52 11.82 -6.95 0.36
CA GLY A 52 13.10 -7.64 0.45
C GLY A 52 13.54 -8.16 -0.92
N ASP A 53 13.93 -9.43 -1.00
CA ASP A 53 14.35 -10.08 -2.26
C ASP A 53 13.19 -10.67 -3.08
N GLY A 54 11.94 -10.43 -2.67
CA GLY A 54 10.77 -11.04 -3.28
C GLY A 54 9.67 -10.05 -3.65
N VAL A 55 8.59 -10.59 -4.21
CA VAL A 55 7.36 -9.86 -4.53
C VAL A 55 6.22 -10.46 -3.71
N THR A 56 5.33 -9.62 -3.20
CA THR A 56 4.23 -10.07 -2.35
C THR A 56 3.02 -9.15 -2.48
N PRO A 57 1.78 -9.65 -2.27
CA PRO A 57 0.61 -8.79 -2.26
C PRO A 57 0.68 -7.72 -1.17
N VAL A 58 0.13 -6.53 -1.43
CA VAL A 58 0.07 -5.40 -0.48
C VAL A 58 -0.48 -5.83 0.89
N SER A 59 -1.53 -6.65 0.92
CA SER A 59 -2.08 -7.23 2.16
C SER A 59 -1.01 -7.93 3.01
N LEU A 60 -0.18 -8.76 2.39
CA LEU A 60 0.86 -9.51 3.10
C LEU A 60 2.05 -8.62 3.46
N ALA A 61 2.39 -7.63 2.63
CA ALA A 61 3.40 -6.63 2.95
C ALA A 61 3.00 -5.81 4.20
N LEU A 62 1.75 -5.38 4.31
CA LEU A 62 1.21 -4.69 5.49
C LEU A 62 1.31 -5.55 6.75
N ILE A 63 0.91 -6.82 6.67
CA ILE A 63 1.01 -7.77 7.81
C ILE A 63 2.47 -7.94 8.25
N LYS A 64 3.39 -8.08 7.29
CA LYS A 64 4.82 -8.23 7.58
C LYS A 64 5.40 -6.97 8.21
N LEU A 65 5.06 -5.79 7.71
CA LEU A 65 5.50 -4.52 8.30
C LEU A 65 5.01 -4.39 9.75
N ALA A 66 3.71 -4.59 10.00
CA ALA A 66 3.13 -4.53 11.34
C ALA A 66 3.77 -5.55 12.30
N THR A 67 3.98 -6.78 11.83
CA THR A 67 4.65 -7.83 12.61
C THR A 67 6.10 -7.45 12.94
N SER A 68 6.86 -6.99 11.96
CA SER A 68 8.26 -6.60 12.14
C SER A 68 8.43 -5.40 13.08
N LEU A 69 7.45 -4.48 13.07
CA LEU A 69 7.40 -3.36 14.02
C LEU A 69 7.20 -3.87 15.45
N GLY A 70 6.24 -4.78 15.67
CA GLY A 70 6.03 -5.40 16.97
C GLY A 70 7.28 -6.12 17.49
N GLN A 71 7.91 -6.92 16.64
CA GLN A 71 9.18 -7.60 16.95
C GLN A 71 10.32 -6.62 17.25
N SER A 72 10.38 -5.49 16.54
CA SER A 72 11.39 -4.46 16.78
C SER A 72 11.26 -3.84 18.17
N PHE A 73 10.02 -3.60 18.62
CA PHE A 73 9.77 -3.12 19.98
C PHE A 73 10.11 -4.16 21.04
N GLU A 74 9.76 -5.43 20.83
CA GLU A 74 10.10 -6.52 21.75
C GLU A 74 11.61 -6.75 21.86
N ALA A 75 12.33 -6.66 20.75
CA ALA A 75 13.78 -6.86 20.70
C ALA A 75 14.59 -5.61 21.10
N GLY A 76 13.96 -4.44 21.21
CA GLY A 76 14.65 -3.17 21.42
C GLY A 76 15.59 -2.77 20.28
N SER A 77 15.38 -3.29 19.07
CA SER A 77 16.20 -3.07 17.88
C SER A 77 15.31 -2.84 16.67
N LEU A 78 15.60 -1.79 15.89
CA LEU A 78 14.77 -1.42 14.75
C LEU A 78 15.10 -2.28 13.53
N SER A 79 14.14 -3.11 13.10
CA SER A 79 14.24 -3.95 11.92
C SER A 79 12.86 -4.08 11.25
N LEU A 80 12.56 -3.18 10.30
CA LEU A 80 11.26 -3.10 9.65
C LEU A 80 11.26 -3.77 8.26
N ALA A 81 10.22 -4.55 7.99
CA ALA A 81 9.93 -5.08 6.66
C ALA A 81 9.21 -4.03 5.81
N LEU A 82 9.94 -3.00 5.40
CA LEU A 82 9.41 -1.93 4.55
C LEU A 82 9.29 -2.39 3.08
N PRO A 83 8.17 -2.09 2.39
CA PRO A 83 8.07 -2.33 0.96
C PRO A 83 9.06 -1.42 0.22
N MET A 84 9.57 -1.91 -0.91
CA MET A 84 10.29 -1.04 -1.83
C MET A 84 9.31 -0.39 -2.81
N PRO A 85 9.59 0.84 -3.28
CA PRO A 85 8.78 1.45 -4.32
C PRO A 85 8.71 0.54 -5.56
N PRO A 86 7.51 0.24 -6.08
CA PRO A 86 7.38 -0.44 -7.37
C PRO A 86 8.01 0.38 -8.48
N ASP A 87 8.36 -0.28 -9.59
CA ASP A 87 8.91 0.43 -10.74
C ASP A 87 7.85 1.38 -11.36
N PRO A 88 8.28 2.44 -12.06
CA PRO A 88 7.36 3.43 -12.62
C PRO A 88 6.31 2.86 -13.59
N LEU A 89 6.60 1.77 -14.30
CA LEU A 89 5.64 1.16 -15.22
C LEU A 89 4.54 0.44 -14.46
N THR A 90 4.89 -0.30 -13.40
CA THR A 90 3.91 -0.90 -12.49
C THR A 90 3.00 0.15 -11.88
N LEU A 91 3.56 1.27 -11.40
CA LEU A 91 2.75 2.37 -10.85
C LEU A 91 1.81 3.02 -11.89
N ALA A 92 2.28 3.20 -13.12
CA ALA A 92 1.47 3.78 -14.20
C ALA A 92 0.29 2.89 -14.62
N GLY A 93 0.39 1.58 -14.40
CA GLY A 93 -0.68 0.62 -14.69
C GLY A 93 -1.78 0.52 -13.62
N LEU A 94 -1.62 1.17 -12.47
CA LEU A 94 -2.61 1.10 -11.39
C LEU A 94 -3.87 1.90 -11.74
N GLY A 95 -5.04 1.36 -11.38
CA GLY A 95 -6.34 2.04 -11.54
C GLY A 95 -6.89 2.07 -12.97
N SER A 96 -6.34 1.27 -13.89
CA SER A 96 -6.92 1.00 -15.22
C SER A 96 -8.15 0.09 -15.15
#